data_AF-A0A069EXS1-F1
#
_entry.id   AF-A0A069EXS1-F1
#
_cell.length_a   1.000
_cell.length_b   1.000
_cell.length_c   1.000
_cell.angle_alpha   90.00
_cell.angle_beta   90.00
_cell.angle_gamma   90.00
#
_symmetry.space_group_name_H-M   'P 1'
#
loop_
_entity.id
_entity.type
_entity.pdbx_description
1 polymer ?
#
loop_
_entity_poly.entity_id
_entity_poly.type
_entity_poly.pdbx_seq_one_letter_code
_entity_poly.pdbx_strand_id
1 'polypeptide(L)'
;MAKETRFFDGFARHIKLSIHTFAPARILSYDKAKQEAVIELLFKSVDRDGNAESYPPIEKVPVLGMRYELASSGVNISGLLADGTNVNGANATLSSREPFVMIPSFKPNDIVFVAFADRALDNLQNKPFDPDSHRTHSLVDAVIIGGYQLT
;
A
#
# COMPACT_ATOMS: atom_id res chain seq x y z
N MET A 1 -43.22 -8.17 -14.62
CA MET A 1 -42.20 -7.25 -14.07
C MET A 1 -41.67 -6.41 -15.24
N ALA A 2 -42.03 -5.12 -15.27
CA ALA A 2 -41.94 -4.26 -16.44
C ALA A 2 -40.50 -3.79 -16.73
N LYS A 3 -40.22 -3.48 -18.00
CA LYS A 3 -38.94 -3.03 -18.57
C LYS A 3 -38.19 -1.98 -17.73
N GLU A 4 -38.91 -1.14 -16.98
CA GLU A 4 -38.35 -0.05 -16.18
C GLU A 4 -37.56 -0.55 -14.96
N THR A 5 -37.99 -1.64 -14.30
CA THR A 5 -37.23 -2.20 -13.17
C THR A 5 -35.85 -2.69 -13.61
N ARG A 6 -35.76 -3.28 -14.82
CA ARG A 6 -34.48 -3.74 -15.39
C ARG A 6 -33.52 -2.58 -15.70
N PHE A 7 -34.04 -1.39 -16.01
CA PHE A 7 -33.22 -0.20 -16.19
C PHE A 7 -32.60 0.24 -14.87
N PHE A 8 -33.39 0.37 -13.80
CA PHE A 8 -32.89 0.76 -12.49
C PHE A 8 -31.93 -0.28 -11.89
N ASP A 9 -32.19 -1.57 -12.08
CA ASP A 9 -31.28 -2.64 -11.66
C ASP A 9 -29.95 -2.59 -12.40
N GLY A 10 -29.97 -2.34 -13.72
CA GLY A 10 -28.77 -2.17 -14.54
C GLY A 10 -27.97 -0.94 -14.13
N PHE A 11 -28.65 0.19 -13.89
CA PHE A 11 -28.04 1.42 -13.42
C PHE A 11 -27.42 1.27 -12.03
N ALA A 12 -28.14 0.67 -11.08
CA ALA A 12 -27.64 0.40 -9.74
C ALA A 12 -26.42 -0.54 -9.77
N ARG A 13 -26.43 -1.54 -10.67
CA ARG A 13 -25.28 -2.43 -10.87
C ARG A 13 -24.07 -1.67 -11.43
N HIS A 14 -24.28 -0.79 -12.40
CA HIS A 14 -23.21 0.00 -12.99
C HIS A 14 -22.54 0.92 -11.97
N ILE A 15 -23.33 1.62 -11.14
CA ILE A 15 -22.80 2.44 -10.03
C ILE A 15 -21.98 1.58 -9.06
N LYS A 16 -22.49 0.40 -8.67
CA LYS A 16 -21.76 -0.48 -7.75
C LYS A 16 -20.43 -0.95 -8.31
N LEU A 17 -20.37 -1.22 -9.62
CA LEU A 17 -19.13 -1.65 -10.29
C LEU A 17 -18.13 -0.50 -10.50
N SER A 18 -18.59 0.75 -10.55
CA SER A 18 -17.70 1.91 -10.69
C SER A 18 -17.05 2.36 -9.38
N ILE A 19 -17.53 1.86 -8.23
CA ILE A 19 -16.99 2.22 -6.91
C ILE A 19 -15.88 1.24 -6.54
N HIS A 20 -14.64 1.68 -6.66
CA HIS A 20 -13.47 0.94 -6.19
C HIS A 20 -13.22 1.25 -4.71
N THR A 21 -13.03 0.22 -3.89
CA THR A 21 -12.83 0.35 -2.43
C THR A 21 -11.53 -0.32 -1.99
N PHE A 22 -11.46 -1.64 -2.14
CA PHE A 22 -10.25 -2.41 -1.93
C PHE A 22 -10.09 -3.49 -2.99
N ALA A 23 -8.85 -3.76 -3.36
CA ALA A 23 -8.54 -4.84 -4.27
C ALA A 23 -7.18 -5.47 -3.93
N PRO A 24 -7.01 -6.79 -4.15
CA PRO A 24 -5.71 -7.40 -4.19
C PRO A 24 -5.03 -7.03 -5.52
N ALA A 25 -3.76 -6.64 -5.41
CA ALA A 25 -2.93 -6.25 -6.53
C ALA A 25 -1.57 -6.96 -6.44
N ARG A 26 -0.82 -6.92 -7.53
CA ARG A 26 0.52 -7.45 -7.63
C ARG A 26 1.49 -6.35 -7.99
N ILE A 27 2.65 -6.32 -7.34
CA ILE A 27 3.71 -5.35 -7.62
C ILE A 27 4.45 -5.75 -8.89
N LEU A 28 4.54 -4.82 -9.84
CA LEU A 28 5.38 -4.95 -11.03
C LEU A 28 6.76 -4.36 -10.78
N SER A 29 6.82 -3.17 -10.16
CA SER A 29 8.06 -2.49 -9.78
C SER A 29 7.86 -1.66 -8.52
N TYR A 30 8.93 -1.45 -7.75
CA TYR A 30 8.90 -0.67 -6.50
C TYR A 30 10.13 0.25 -6.41
N ASP A 31 9.88 1.55 -6.23
CA ASP A 31 10.89 2.56 -5.95
C ASP A 31 10.98 2.79 -4.42
N LYS A 32 12.07 2.30 -3.83
CA LYS A 32 12.33 2.41 -2.38
C LYS A 32 12.58 3.84 -1.91
N ALA A 33 13.08 4.73 -2.79
CA ALA A 33 13.42 6.10 -2.40
C ALA A 33 12.17 6.97 -2.30
N LYS A 34 11.20 6.74 -3.20
CA LYS A 34 9.92 7.48 -3.23
C LYS A 34 8.79 6.79 -2.49
N GLN A 35 8.96 5.51 -2.13
CA GLN A 35 7.91 4.65 -1.58
C GLN A 35 6.70 4.54 -2.52
N GLU A 36 6.97 4.45 -3.83
CA GLU A 36 5.97 4.33 -4.88
C GLU A 36 6.14 3.00 -5.61
N ALA A 37 5.03 2.40 -6.04
CA ALA A 37 5.03 1.16 -6.82
C ALA A 37 4.20 1.29 -8.10
N VAL A 38 4.54 0.46 -9.08
CA VAL A 38 3.64 0.14 -10.20
C VAL A 38 2.98 -1.20 -9.88
N ILE A 39 1.65 -1.24 -9.97
CA ILE A 39 0.85 -2.41 -9.60
C ILE A 39 -0.10 -2.84 -10.71
N GLU A 40 -0.50 -4.10 -10.68
CA GLU A 40 -1.58 -4.65 -11.51
C GLU A 40 -2.66 -5.25 -10.60
N LEU A 41 -3.93 -4.94 -10.84
CA LEU A 41 -5.03 -5.54 -10.09
C LEU A 41 -5.20 -7.01 -10.46
N LEU A 42 -5.51 -7.86 -9.47
CA LEU A 42 -5.71 -9.30 -9.71
C LEU A 42 -7.15 -9.63 -10.14
N PHE A 43 -8.08 -8.68 -9.98
CA PHE A 43 -9.44 -8.83 -10.50
C PHE A 43 -9.49 -8.59 -12.00
N LYS A 44 -10.40 -9.28 -12.67
CA LYS A 44 -10.72 -9.04 -14.08
C LYS A 44 -12.06 -8.33 -14.18
N SER A 45 -12.16 -7.35 -15.07
CA SER A 45 -13.46 -6.81 -15.47
C SER A 45 -14.14 -7.81 -16.40
N VAL A 46 -15.46 -7.94 -16.32
CA VAL A 46 -16.24 -8.73 -17.27
C VAL A 46 -17.07 -7.77 -18.08
N ASP A 47 -16.85 -7.73 -19.39
CA ASP A 47 -17.64 -6.89 -20.29
C ASP A 47 -19.05 -7.48 -20.50
N ARG A 48 -19.93 -6.71 -21.13
CA ARG A 48 -21.31 -7.10 -21.45
C ARG A 48 -21.38 -8.39 -22.28
N ASP A 49 -20.34 -8.68 -23.05
CA ASP A 49 -20.20 -9.89 -23.88
C ASP A 49 -19.62 -11.10 -23.10
N GLY A 50 -19.31 -10.92 -21.81
CA GLY A 50 -18.81 -11.99 -20.94
C GLY A 50 -17.30 -12.22 -21.01
N ASN A 51 -16.56 -11.40 -21.77
CA ASN A 51 -15.12 -11.48 -21.86
C ASN A 51 -14.47 -10.88 -20.60
N ALA A 52 -13.52 -11.61 -20.02
CA ALA A 52 -12.79 -11.18 -18.85
C ALA A 52 -11.49 -10.46 -19.25
N GLU A 53 -11.39 -9.18 -18.95
CA GLU A 53 -10.23 -8.33 -19.27
C GLU A 53 -9.43 -7.97 -18.02
N SER A 54 -8.10 -7.88 -18.16
CA SER A 54 -7.24 -7.40 -17.07
C SER A 54 -7.28 -5.89 -17.01
N TYR A 55 -7.20 -5.33 -15.80
CA TYR A 55 -7.06 -3.89 -15.64
C TYR A 55 -5.68 -3.43 -16.12
N PRO A 56 -5.57 -2.20 -16.65
CA PRO A 56 -4.27 -1.62 -16.93
C PRO A 56 -3.45 -1.46 -15.64
N PRO A 57 -2.12 -1.54 -15.73
CA PRO A 57 -1.26 -1.23 -14.60
C PRO A 57 -1.50 0.18 -14.06
N ILE A 58 -1.43 0.34 -12.74
CA ILE A 58 -1.55 1.63 -12.06
C ILE A 58 -0.13 2.05 -11.63
N GLU A 59 0.27 3.25 -12.02
CA GLU A 59 1.59 3.80 -11.71
C GLU A 59 1.57 4.73 -10.51
N LYS A 60 2.76 4.97 -9.92
CA LYS A 60 2.98 5.93 -8.83
C LYS A 60 2.07 5.70 -7.61
N VAL A 61 1.80 4.45 -7.30
CA VAL A 61 0.96 4.09 -6.16
C VAL A 61 1.77 4.22 -4.87
N PRO A 62 1.43 5.15 -3.96
CA PRO A 62 2.15 5.31 -2.71
C PRO A 62 1.94 4.10 -1.79
N VAL A 63 3.00 3.78 -1.04
CA VAL A 63 2.97 2.80 0.03
C VAL A 63 2.70 3.48 1.36
N LEU A 64 1.75 2.94 2.13
CA LEU A 64 1.47 3.39 3.48
C LEU A 64 2.69 3.20 4.38
N GLY A 65 3.29 4.32 4.81
CA GLY A 65 4.34 4.33 5.82
C GLY A 65 3.76 4.06 7.21
N MET A 66 4.28 3.06 7.91
CA MET A 66 3.92 2.78 9.31
C MET A 66 4.89 3.46 10.26
N ARG A 67 4.36 4.15 11.28
CA ARG A 67 5.15 4.77 12.35
C ARG A 67 5.19 3.81 13.53
N TYR A 68 6.39 3.42 13.94
CA TYR A 68 6.63 2.55 15.09
C TYR A 68 7.36 3.33 16.18
N GLU A 69 6.93 3.16 17.42
CA GLU A 69 7.65 3.63 18.61
C GLU A 69 8.11 2.39 19.39
N LEU A 70 9.41 2.31 19.71
CA LEU A 70 9.94 1.19 20.48
C LEU A 70 9.65 1.41 21.96
N ALA A 71 8.72 0.65 22.51
CA ALA A 71 8.42 0.60 23.93
C ALA A 71 9.45 -0.25 24.71
N SER A 72 10.74 0.11 24.67
CA SER A 72 11.74 -0.11 25.75
C SER A 72 13.16 0.11 25.25
N SER A 73 13.86 1.06 25.89
CA SER A 73 15.29 1.26 25.76
C SER A 73 16.04 0.20 26.57
N GLY A 74 16.31 -0.96 25.95
CA GLY A 74 17.16 -1.99 26.57
C GLY A 74 17.47 -3.15 25.62
N VAL A 75 18.58 -3.07 24.90
CA VAL A 75 19.11 -4.19 24.11
C VAL A 75 20.11 -4.97 24.97
N ASN A 76 19.76 -6.19 25.39
CA ASN A 76 20.71 -7.11 26.01
C ASN A 76 21.38 -7.96 24.91
N ILE A 77 22.64 -7.67 24.58
CA ILE A 77 23.43 -8.46 23.62
C ILE A 77 24.23 -9.49 24.41
N SER A 78 23.85 -10.77 24.31
CA SER A 78 24.59 -11.90 24.91
C SER A 78 25.61 -12.45 23.91
N GLY A 79 26.91 -12.39 24.22
CA GLY A 79 27.97 -13.09 23.47
C GLY A 79 28.97 -12.23 22.66
N LEU A 80 29.38 -11.06 23.16
CA LEU A 80 30.42 -10.24 22.51
C LEU A 80 31.83 -10.83 22.73
N LEU A 81 32.56 -11.14 21.64
CA LEU A 81 34.00 -11.45 21.65
C LEU A 81 34.75 -10.27 21.02
N ALA A 82 35.68 -9.68 21.76
CA ALA A 82 36.56 -8.62 21.28
C ALA A 82 37.97 -9.13 21.08
N ASP A 83 38.59 -8.71 19.97
CA ASP A 83 40.02 -8.88 19.75
C ASP A 83 40.70 -7.52 19.75
N GLY A 84 41.72 -7.40 20.59
CA GLY A 84 42.83 -6.52 20.30
C GLY A 84 43.10 -5.33 21.21
N THR A 85 42.37 -5.10 22.32
CA THR A 85 42.87 -4.44 23.57
C THR A 85 41.76 -3.92 24.50
N ASN A 86 41.14 -4.84 25.26
CA ASN A 86 40.24 -4.65 26.41
C ASN A 86 38.72 -4.75 26.14
N VAL A 87 38.12 -5.76 26.77
CA VAL A 87 36.70 -5.77 27.17
C VAL A 87 36.65 -6.07 28.66
N ASN A 88 36.20 -5.08 29.43
CA ASN A 88 35.90 -5.24 30.85
C ASN A 88 34.37 -5.30 30.98
N GLY A 89 33.86 -6.47 31.34
CA GLY A 89 32.43 -6.78 31.27
C GLY A 89 31.60 -6.04 32.32
N ALA A 90 30.59 -5.32 31.86
CA ALA A 90 29.23 -5.20 32.39
C ALA A 90 28.53 -4.05 31.66
N ASN A 91 27.53 -4.39 30.84
CA ASN A 91 26.56 -3.45 30.24
C ASN A 91 27.14 -2.36 29.32
N ALA A 92 27.61 -2.75 28.14
CA ALA A 92 27.79 -1.79 27.04
C ALA A 92 26.41 -1.41 26.48
N THR A 93 25.86 -0.29 26.93
CA THR A 93 24.61 0.28 26.40
C THR A 93 24.88 0.92 25.04
N LEU A 94 24.48 0.27 23.94
CA LEU A 94 24.34 0.95 22.65
C LEU A 94 23.07 1.80 22.69
N SER A 95 23.19 3.10 22.92
CA SER A 95 22.10 4.04 22.72
C SER A 95 22.17 4.60 21.29
N SER A 96 21.31 4.12 20.40
CA SER A 96 21.01 4.89 19.19
C SER A 96 20.22 6.12 19.60
N ARG A 97 20.76 7.33 19.43
CA ARG A 97 20.02 8.60 19.59
C ARG A 97 19.05 8.84 18.44
N GLU A 98 19.19 8.12 17.34
CA GLU A 98 18.34 8.23 16.17
C GLU A 98 17.22 7.18 16.21
N PRO A 99 15.98 7.54 15.82
CA PRO A 99 14.89 6.60 15.72
C PRO A 99 15.19 5.56 14.64
N PHE A 100 14.98 4.28 14.95
CA PHE A 100 15.06 3.22 13.96
C PHE A 100 13.88 3.36 12.97
N VAL A 101 14.16 3.62 11.69
CA VAL A 101 13.13 3.76 10.65
C VAL A 101 12.93 2.40 9.97
N MET A 102 11.76 1.80 10.14
CA MET A 102 11.37 0.59 9.42
C MET A 102 10.71 0.98 8.10
N ILE A 103 11.38 0.69 6.99
CA ILE A 103 10.88 1.01 5.64
C ILE A 103 10.27 -0.26 5.02
N PRO A 104 9.04 -0.21 4.48
CA PRO A 104 8.47 -1.32 3.75
C PRO A 104 9.34 -1.68 2.54
N SER A 105 9.62 -2.98 2.39
CA SER A 105 10.40 -3.52 1.28
C SER A 105 9.57 -4.51 0.51
N PHE A 106 9.25 -4.19 -0.74
CA PHE A 106 8.57 -5.08 -1.67
C PHE A 106 9.47 -5.53 -2.82
N LYS A 107 9.12 -6.65 -3.42
CA LYS A 107 9.73 -7.21 -4.62
C LYS A 107 8.70 -7.32 -5.75
N PRO A 108 9.15 -7.33 -7.01
CA PRO A 108 8.28 -7.70 -8.12
C PRO A 108 7.62 -9.05 -7.85
N ASN A 109 6.34 -9.17 -8.23
CA ASN A 109 5.46 -10.31 -8.02
C ASN A 109 4.93 -10.51 -6.58
N ASP A 110 5.27 -9.64 -5.63
CA ASP A 110 4.62 -9.63 -4.31
C ASP A 110 3.14 -9.25 -4.48
N ILE A 111 2.26 -9.94 -3.74
CA ILE A 111 0.84 -9.65 -3.68
C ILE A 111 0.60 -8.66 -2.56
N VAL A 112 -0.14 -7.60 -2.84
CA VAL A 112 -0.47 -6.53 -1.91
C VAL A 112 -1.97 -6.28 -1.88
N PHE A 113 -2.43 -5.61 -0.83
CA PHE A 113 -3.77 -5.07 -0.76
C PHE A 113 -3.73 -3.57 -0.96
N VAL A 114 -4.60 -3.07 -1.83
CA VAL A 114 -4.72 -1.65 -2.14
C VAL A 114 -6.08 -1.12 -1.73
N ALA A 115 -6.07 0.09 -1.19
CA ALA A 115 -7.24 0.88 -0.90
C ALA A 115 -7.37 1.98 -1.95
N PHE A 116 -8.57 2.29 -2.39
CA PHE A 116 -8.82 3.43 -3.28
C PHE A 116 -9.39 4.59 -2.48
N ALA A 117 -8.85 5.79 -2.70
CA ALA A 117 -9.30 6.98 -2.01
C ALA A 117 -10.64 7.49 -2.56
N ASP A 118 -11.42 8.10 -1.68
CA ASP A 118 -12.69 8.75 -2.05
C ASP A 118 -12.49 9.97 -2.95
N ARG A 119 -11.30 10.60 -2.90
CA ARG A 119 -10.93 11.81 -3.64
C ARG A 119 -9.52 11.68 -4.20
N ALA A 120 -9.20 12.54 -5.16
CA ALA A 120 -7.88 12.57 -5.78
C ALA A 120 -6.75 12.82 -4.77
N LEU A 121 -5.66 12.07 -4.90
CA LEU A 121 -4.49 12.14 -4.01
C LEU A 121 -3.34 12.98 -4.56
N ASP A 122 -3.49 13.55 -5.76
CA ASP A 122 -2.43 14.29 -6.47
C ASP A 122 -1.84 15.44 -5.63
N ASN A 123 -2.68 16.09 -4.82
CA ASN A 123 -2.30 17.25 -3.98
C ASN A 123 -2.09 16.88 -2.50
N LEU A 124 -1.93 15.60 -2.18
CA LEU A 124 -1.75 15.15 -0.80
C LEU A 124 -0.49 15.77 -0.17
N GLN A 125 -0.70 16.56 0.88
CA GLN A 125 0.36 17.21 1.66
C GLN A 125 0.09 17.02 3.16
N ASN A 126 1.07 17.37 4.00
CA ASN A 126 0.92 17.37 5.47
C ASN A 126 0.05 18.54 5.99
N LYS A 127 -0.91 18.99 5.20
CA LYS A 127 -1.85 20.09 5.49
C LYS A 127 -3.18 19.75 4.82
N PRO A 128 -4.30 20.29 5.32
CA PRO A 128 -5.56 20.22 4.58
C PRO A 128 -5.36 20.77 3.16
N PHE A 129 -5.79 20.00 2.16
CA PHE A 129 -5.63 20.34 0.75
C PHE A 129 -6.98 20.19 0.04
N ASP A 130 -7.16 20.97 -1.04
CA ASP A 130 -8.25 20.78 -1.97
C ASP A 130 -7.81 19.72 -3.02
N PRO A 131 -8.57 18.64 -3.22
CA PRO A 131 -8.26 17.62 -4.22
C PRO A 131 -8.12 18.15 -5.64
N ASP A 132 -8.67 19.34 -5.97
CA ASP A 132 -8.70 20.02 -7.29
C ASP A 132 -9.45 19.23 -8.40
N SER A 133 -9.38 17.91 -8.33
CA SER A 133 -10.09 16.98 -9.18
C SER A 133 -11.40 16.51 -8.54
N HIS A 134 -12.44 16.43 -9.36
CA HIS A 134 -13.76 15.93 -8.97
C HIS A 134 -13.85 14.39 -9.03
N ARG A 135 -12.75 13.69 -9.32
CA ARG A 135 -12.70 12.22 -9.35
C ARG A 135 -13.01 11.64 -7.97
N THR A 136 -13.79 10.56 -7.97
CA THR A 136 -14.17 9.81 -6.75
C THR A 136 -14.03 8.32 -7.00
N HIS A 137 -13.44 7.58 -6.05
CA HIS A 137 -13.24 6.12 -6.15
C HIS A 137 -12.52 5.68 -7.44
N SER A 138 -11.54 6.47 -7.88
CA SER A 138 -10.77 6.21 -9.09
C SER A 138 -9.75 5.10 -8.85
N LEU A 139 -9.47 4.30 -9.88
CA LEU A 139 -8.41 3.29 -9.85
C LEU A 139 -7.00 3.87 -9.67
N VAL A 140 -6.80 5.12 -10.12
CA VAL A 140 -5.49 5.78 -10.08
C VAL A 140 -5.17 6.28 -8.67
N ASP A 141 -6.19 6.57 -7.87
CA ASP A 141 -6.06 7.12 -6.51
C ASP A 141 -5.93 5.97 -5.49
N ALA A 142 -5.03 5.03 -5.77
CA ALA A 142 -4.78 3.84 -4.95
C ALA A 142 -3.67 4.07 -3.91
N VAL A 143 -3.72 3.36 -2.79
CA VAL A 143 -2.69 3.33 -1.74
C VAL A 143 -2.45 1.88 -1.32
N ILE A 144 -1.19 1.44 -1.29
CA ILE A 144 -0.83 0.11 -0.79
C ILE A 144 -0.84 0.13 0.73
N ILE A 145 -1.68 -0.69 1.35
CA ILE A 145 -1.84 -0.74 2.82
C ILE A 145 -1.15 -1.94 3.48
N GLY A 146 -0.76 -2.95 2.70
CA GLY A 146 -0.09 -4.13 3.23
C GLY A 146 0.28 -5.14 2.14
N GLY A 147 1.28 -5.96 2.42
CA GLY A 147 1.68 -7.10 1.60
C GLY A 147 1.18 -8.42 2.17
N TYR A 148 0.82 -9.35 1.28
CA TYR A 148 0.59 -10.74 1.62
C TYR A 148 1.88 -11.53 1.41
N GLN A 149 2.25 -12.30 2.43
CA GLN A 149 3.33 -13.27 2.32
C GLN A 149 2.70 -14.65 2.08
N LEU A 150 2.33 -14.91 0.83
CA LEU A 150 1.84 -16.23 0.45
C LEU A 150 3.05 -17.17 0.45
N THR A 151 3.03 -18.14 1.36
CA THR A 151 4.09 -19.12 1.60
C THR A 151 3.93 -20.32 0.67
#